data_AF-A0A259EZI1-F1
#
_entry.id   AF-A0A259EZI1-F1
#
_cell.length_a   1.000
_cell.length_b   1.000
_cell.length_c   1.000
_cell.angle_alpha   90.00
_cell.angle_beta   90.00
_cell.angle_gamma   90.00
#
_symmetry.space_group_name_H-M   'P 1'
#
loop_
_entity.id
_entity.type
_entity.pdbx_description
1 polymer ?
#
loop_
_entity_poly.entity_id
_entity_poly.type
_entity_poly.pdbx_seq_one_letter_code
_entity_poly.pdbx_strand_id
1 'polypeptide(L)'
;VICTIVGEGGSGGALAIGVGDRMLILQYSTYSVISPEGCASILWKSADKASVAAETLAITADRLKANGLVDRIVEEPVGGAQRDWDALFQSVRRALTDTLGELRKQPLDALLDARYKRLRAYGSFKEAPAK
;
A
#
# COMPACT_ATOMS: atom_id res chain seq x y z
N VAL A 1 10.05 6.27 9.72
CA VAL A 1 9.87 4.97 9.04
C VAL A 1 9.10 5.19 7.75
N ILE A 2 9.72 4.85 6.62
CA ILE A 2 9.08 4.89 5.30
C ILE A 2 9.00 3.45 4.81
N CYS A 3 7.80 2.94 4.56
CA CYS A 3 7.56 1.61 4.03
C CYS A 3 7.30 1.72 2.54
N THR A 4 7.88 0.85 1.72
CA THR A 4 7.70 0.85 0.25
C THR A 4 7.38 -0.55 -0.23
N ILE A 5 6.25 -0.75 -0.91
CA ILE A 5 5.93 -2.02 -1.56
C ILE A 5 6.51 -2.03 -2.97
N VAL A 6 7.49 -2.90 -3.19
CA VAL A 6 8.24 -3.02 -4.45
C VAL A 6 7.84 -4.20 -5.33
N GLY A 7 6.81 -4.94 -4.91
CA GLY A 7 6.24 -6.05 -5.66
C GLY A 7 4.91 -6.47 -5.03
N GLU A 8 4.84 -7.66 -4.46
CA GLU A 8 3.64 -8.15 -3.78
C GLU A 8 3.71 -7.93 -2.27
N GLY A 9 2.73 -7.17 -1.76
CA GLY A 9 2.48 -7.04 -0.33
C GLY A 9 1.43 -8.06 0.11
N GLY A 10 1.88 -9.20 0.66
CA GLY A 10 1.00 -10.27 1.12
C GLY A 10 0.60 -10.15 2.59
N SER A 11 -0.66 -9.79 2.84
CA SER A 11 -1.38 -9.96 4.10
C SER A 11 -0.60 -9.49 5.34
N GLY A 12 -0.72 -10.24 6.46
CA GLY A 12 -0.03 -9.99 7.71
C GLY A 12 1.50 -10.04 7.60
N GLY A 13 2.05 -10.81 6.66
CA GLY A 13 3.50 -10.91 6.46
C GLY A 13 4.11 -9.59 5.98
N ALA A 14 3.47 -8.95 5.01
CA ALA A 14 3.84 -7.60 4.58
C ALA A 14 3.53 -6.54 5.65
N LEU A 15 2.39 -6.66 6.34
CA LEU A 15 2.01 -5.73 7.42
C LEU A 15 2.98 -5.76 8.61
N ALA A 16 3.58 -6.92 8.92
CA ALA A 16 4.53 -7.07 10.04
C ALA A 16 5.70 -6.08 9.98
N ILE A 17 6.07 -5.63 8.79
CA ILE A 17 7.10 -4.61 8.54
C ILE A 17 6.55 -3.36 7.82
N GLY A 18 5.23 -3.31 7.59
CA GLY A 18 4.53 -2.26 6.85
C GLY A 18 3.96 -1.13 7.71
N VAL A 19 4.20 -1.14 9.02
CA VAL A 19 3.70 -0.11 9.96
C VAL A 19 4.67 1.08 10.02
N GLY A 20 4.49 2.03 9.11
CA GLY A 20 5.35 3.22 8.97
C GLY A 20 4.65 4.57 9.14
N ASP A 21 5.42 5.64 9.07
CA ASP A 21 4.92 7.03 9.03
C ASP A 21 4.40 7.39 7.64
N ARG A 22 4.97 6.75 6.61
CA ARG A 22 4.61 6.89 5.19
C ARG A 22 4.64 5.54 4.50
N MET A 23 3.68 5.34 3.61
CA MET A 23 3.50 4.13 2.81
C MET A 23 3.59 4.49 1.32
N LEU A 24 4.65 4.01 0.67
CA LEU A 24 4.87 4.13 -0.77
C LEU A 24 4.57 2.79 -1.43
N ILE A 25 4.20 2.84 -2.70
CA ILE A 25 3.96 1.65 -3.53
C ILE A 25 4.44 1.93 -4.95
N LEU A 26 5.09 0.95 -5.60
CA LEU A 26 5.35 1.05 -7.03
C LEU A 26 4.05 0.92 -7.83
N GLN A 27 3.99 1.53 -9.00
CA GLN A 27 2.80 1.62 -9.84
C GLN A 27 2.10 0.28 -10.11
N TYR A 28 2.86 -0.79 -10.35
CA TYR A 28 2.35 -2.13 -10.67
C TYR A 28 2.46 -3.11 -9.49
N SER A 29 2.91 -2.65 -8.31
CA SER A 29 2.86 -3.42 -7.07
C SER A 29 1.43 -3.62 -6.58
N THR A 30 1.24 -4.67 -5.77
CA THR A 30 -0.07 -4.99 -5.15
C THR A 30 0.04 -5.05 -3.63
N TYR A 31 -1.06 -4.76 -2.93
CA TYR A 31 -1.17 -4.98 -1.48
C TYR A 31 -2.54 -5.56 -1.16
N SER A 32 -2.58 -6.73 -0.51
CA SER A 32 -3.84 -7.42 -0.24
C SER A 32 -3.85 -8.18 1.07
N VAL A 33 -5.04 -8.37 1.66
CA VAL A 33 -5.22 -9.17 2.88
C VAL A 33 -5.19 -10.69 2.61
N ILE A 34 -5.48 -11.10 1.38
CA ILE A 34 -5.52 -12.48 0.90
C ILE A 34 -5.10 -12.48 -0.58
N SER A 35 -4.50 -13.57 -1.06
CA SER A 35 -4.24 -13.68 -2.50
C SER A 35 -5.56 -13.71 -3.29
N PRO A 36 -5.58 -13.20 -4.53
CA PRO A 36 -6.78 -13.26 -5.37
C PRO A 36 -7.31 -14.68 -5.58
N GLU A 37 -6.43 -15.67 -5.73
CA GLU A 37 -6.77 -17.08 -5.89
C GLU A 37 -7.43 -17.64 -4.63
N GLY A 38 -6.88 -17.29 -3.45
CA GLY A 38 -7.46 -17.65 -2.15
C GLY A 38 -8.85 -17.06 -1.98
N CYS A 39 -9.02 -15.77 -2.28
CA CYS A 39 -10.33 -15.11 -2.25
C CYS A 39 -11.33 -15.75 -3.23
N ALA A 40 -10.90 -16.04 -4.45
CA ALA A 40 -11.70 -16.66 -5.49
C ALA A 40 -12.22 -18.04 -5.08
N SER A 41 -11.35 -18.89 -4.54
CA SER A 41 -11.73 -20.22 -4.03
C SER A 41 -12.73 -20.17 -2.87
N ILE A 42 -12.69 -19.14 -2.02
CA ILE A 42 -13.59 -19.01 -0.86
C ILE A 42 -14.95 -18.45 -1.30
N LEU A 43 -14.96 -17.29 -1.97
CA LEU A 43 -16.20 -16.56 -2.28
C LEU A 43 -16.92 -17.10 -3.52
N TRP A 44 -16.17 -17.64 -4.48
CA TRP A 44 -16.71 -18.14 -5.74
C TRP A 44 -16.52 -19.64 -5.96
N LYS A 45 -15.89 -20.37 -5.02
CA LYS A 45 -15.64 -21.82 -5.12
C LYS A 45 -14.87 -22.23 -6.37
N SER A 46 -14.09 -21.32 -6.95
CA SER A 46 -13.26 -21.55 -8.15
C SER A 46 -12.07 -20.60 -8.14
N ALA A 47 -10.87 -21.13 -8.34
CA ALA A 47 -9.64 -20.35 -8.46
C ALA A 47 -9.57 -19.54 -9.77
N ASP A 48 -10.30 -19.97 -10.81
CA ASP A 48 -10.31 -19.31 -12.13
C ASP A 48 -10.89 -17.88 -12.07
N LYS A 49 -11.59 -17.54 -10.99
CA LYS A 49 -12.12 -16.19 -10.75
C LYS A 49 -11.14 -15.26 -10.02
N ALA A 50 -9.84 -15.57 -10.02
CA ALA A 50 -8.80 -14.75 -9.41
C ALA A 50 -8.80 -13.30 -9.93
N SER A 51 -8.99 -13.08 -11.24
CA SER A 51 -9.06 -11.73 -11.81
C SER A 51 -10.21 -10.90 -11.23
N VAL A 52 -11.42 -11.48 -11.17
CA VAL A 52 -12.60 -10.86 -10.56
C VAL A 52 -12.37 -10.57 -9.08
N ALA A 53 -11.74 -11.49 -8.36
CA ALA A 53 -11.38 -11.30 -6.96
C ALA A 53 -10.37 -10.16 -6.77
N ALA A 54 -9.32 -10.08 -7.60
CA ALA A 54 -8.32 -9.01 -7.55
C ALA A 54 -8.94 -7.63 -7.77
N GLU A 55 -9.83 -7.50 -8.76
CA GLU A 55 -10.57 -6.26 -9.03
C GLU A 55 -11.47 -5.88 -7.85
N THR A 56 -12.20 -6.85 -7.30
CA THR A 56 -13.13 -6.62 -6.17
C THR A 56 -12.37 -6.23 -4.91
N LEU A 57 -11.22 -6.85 -4.64
CA LEU A 57 -10.35 -6.54 -3.51
C LEU A 57 -9.61 -5.19 -3.65
N ALA A 58 -9.59 -4.61 -4.85
CA ALA A 58 -9.01 -3.29 -5.11
C ALA A 58 -7.52 -3.17 -4.71
N ILE A 59 -6.73 -4.18 -5.07
CA ILE A 59 -5.35 -4.41 -4.57
C ILE A 59 -4.26 -3.57 -5.26
N THR A 60 -4.58 -2.84 -6.33
CA THR A 60 -3.63 -2.07 -7.15
C THR A 60 -3.27 -0.73 -6.51
N ALA A 61 -2.08 -0.20 -6.81
CA ALA A 61 -1.58 1.08 -6.29
C ALA A 61 -2.59 2.24 -6.35
N ASP A 62 -3.23 2.47 -7.50
CA ASP A 62 -4.21 3.56 -7.68
C ASP A 62 -5.43 3.43 -6.77
N ARG A 63 -5.94 2.20 -6.66
CA ARG A 63 -7.10 1.89 -5.81
C ARG A 63 -6.75 2.04 -4.34
N LEU A 64 -5.60 1.54 -3.91
CA LEU A 64 -5.11 1.72 -2.55
C LEU A 64 -4.90 3.21 -2.22
N LYS A 65 -4.43 3.99 -3.19
CA LYS A 65 -4.22 5.44 -3.04
C LYS A 65 -5.54 6.17 -2.90
N ALA A 66 -6.52 5.84 -3.74
CA ALA A 66 -7.87 6.39 -3.68
C ALA A 66 -8.57 6.08 -2.33
N ASN A 67 -8.27 4.94 -1.71
CA ASN A 67 -8.77 4.56 -0.39
C ASN A 67 -7.93 5.11 0.78
N GLY A 68 -6.91 5.93 0.51
CA GLY A 68 -6.07 6.54 1.54
C GLY A 68 -5.15 5.58 2.30
N LEU A 69 -4.94 4.36 1.78
CA LEU A 69 -4.09 3.34 2.42
C LEU A 69 -2.59 3.54 2.09
N VAL A 70 -2.30 4.14 0.93
CA VAL A 70 -0.94 4.51 0.50
C VAL A 70 -0.82 6.02 0.31
N ASP A 71 0.35 6.57 0.59
CA ASP A 71 0.64 8.01 0.53
C ASP A 71 1.16 8.45 -0.83
N ARG A 72 1.91 7.60 -1.52
CA ARG A 72 2.52 7.96 -2.79
C ARG A 72 2.70 6.73 -3.67
N ILE A 73 2.34 6.89 -4.92
CA ILE A 73 2.67 5.94 -5.98
C ILE A 73 4.00 6.39 -6.58
N VAL A 74 4.90 5.44 -6.76
CA VAL A 74 6.17 5.64 -7.45
C VAL A 74 6.01 5.09 -8.85
N GLU A 75 6.01 6.00 -9.84
CA GLU A 75 5.87 5.64 -11.25
C GLU A 75 7.00 4.71 -11.69
N GLU A 76 6.63 3.70 -12.47
CA GLU A 76 7.56 2.76 -13.06
C GLU A 76 7.88 3.16 -14.51
N PRO A 77 9.00 2.69 -15.08
CA PRO A 77 9.29 2.88 -16.49
C PRO A 77 8.19 2.29 -17.38
N VAL A 78 8.10 2.78 -18.61
CA VAL A 78 7.14 2.25 -19.60
C VAL A 78 7.36 0.74 -19.77
N GLY A 79 6.32 -0.03 -19.46
CA GLY A 79 6.35 -1.49 -19.53
C GLY A 79 6.84 -2.20 -18.26
N GLY A 80 7.03 -1.47 -17.15
CA GLY A 80 7.30 -2.00 -15.80
C GLY A 80 8.73 -1.80 -15.30
N ALA A 81 8.92 -1.93 -13.99
CA ALA A 81 10.18 -1.83 -13.26
C ALA A 81 11.34 -2.59 -13.91
N GLN A 82 11.06 -3.79 -14.43
CA GLN A 82 12.06 -4.67 -15.04
C GLN A 82 12.62 -4.16 -16.37
N ARG A 83 12.00 -3.16 -17.00
CA ARG A 83 12.43 -2.63 -18.30
C ARG A 83 13.62 -1.70 -18.21
N ASP A 84 13.71 -0.94 -17.12
CA ASP A 84 14.77 0.05 -16.90
C ASP A 84 14.99 0.25 -15.40
N TRP A 85 15.95 -0.51 -14.88
CA TRP A 85 16.29 -0.47 -13.46
C TRP A 85 16.85 0.88 -13.03
N ASP A 86 17.63 1.54 -13.89
CA ASP A 86 18.26 2.83 -13.56
C ASP A 86 17.20 3.92 -13.42
N ALA A 87 16.23 3.96 -14.34
CA ALA A 87 15.08 4.87 -14.24
C ALA A 87 14.23 4.58 -13.00
N LEU A 88 13.95 3.31 -12.70
CA LEU A 88 13.21 2.93 -11.50
C LEU A 88 13.93 3.38 -10.22
N PHE A 89 15.23 3.12 -10.10
CA PHE A 89 16.02 3.51 -8.94
C PHE A 89 16.06 5.04 -8.77
N GLN A 90 16.09 5.81 -9.86
CA GLN A 90 15.98 7.26 -9.79
C GLN A 90 14.61 7.70 -9.24
N SER A 91 13.51 7.10 -9.73
CA SER A 91 12.16 7.37 -9.21
C SER A 91 12.01 7.03 -7.73
N VAL A 92 12.47 5.85 -7.31
CA VAL A 92 12.45 5.41 -5.91
C VAL A 92 13.32 6.31 -5.04
N ARG A 93 14.55 6.62 -5.47
CA ARG A 93 15.46 7.52 -4.73
C ARG A 93 14.84 8.88 -4.50
N ARG A 94 14.24 9.46 -5.55
CA ARG A 94 13.53 10.74 -5.45
C ARG A 94 12.38 10.65 -4.46
N ALA A 95 11.53 9.63 -4.58
CA ALA A 95 10.39 9.45 -3.69
C ALA A 95 10.81 9.32 -2.22
N LEU A 96 11.81 8.49 -1.93
CA LEU A 96 12.33 8.32 -0.57
C LEU A 96 12.99 9.61 -0.03
N THR A 97 13.76 10.32 -0.85
CA THR A 97 14.46 11.56 -0.43
C THR A 97 13.47 12.67 -0.12
N ASP A 98 12.48 12.89 -0.98
CA ASP A 98 11.42 13.87 -0.76
C ASP A 98 10.66 13.56 0.54
N THR A 99 10.19 12.32 0.67
CA THR A 99 9.39 11.89 1.83
C THR A 99 10.20 11.94 3.13
N LEU A 100 11.48 11.55 3.11
CA LEU A 100 12.35 11.68 4.26
C LEU A 100 12.58 13.15 4.63
N GLY A 101 12.77 14.01 3.63
CA GLY A 101 12.92 15.46 3.82
C GLY A 101 11.69 16.09 4.48
N GLU A 102 10.48 15.63 4.14
CA GLU A 102 9.25 16.06 4.80
C GLU A 102 9.16 15.59 6.25
N LEU A 103 9.41 14.30 6.51
CA LEU A 103 9.31 13.73 7.85
C LEU A 103 10.36 14.33 8.81
N ARG A 104 11.56 14.65 8.32
CA ARG A 104 12.62 15.26 9.13
C ARG A 104 12.31 16.67 9.63
N LYS A 105 11.31 17.35 9.07
CA LYS A 105 10.87 18.68 9.53
C LYS A 105 10.03 18.60 10.81
N GLN A 106 9.55 17.41 11.16
CA GLN A 106 8.68 17.19 12.32
C GLN A 106 9.50 16.71 13.52
N PRO A 107 9.24 17.21 14.75
CA PRO A 107 9.85 16.66 15.94
C PRO A 107 9.35 15.23 16.19
N LEU A 108 10.15 14.43 16.91
CA LEU A 108 9.88 13.01 17.14
C LEU A 108 8.48 12.75 17.73
N ASP A 109 8.08 13.51 18.74
CA ASP A 109 6.77 13.31 19.40
C ASP A 109 5.61 13.55 18.42
N ALA A 110 5.74 14.53 17.52
CA ALA A 110 4.75 14.79 16.49
C ALA A 110 4.70 13.67 15.45
N LEU A 111 5.84 13.06 15.09
CA LEU A 111 5.87 11.89 14.21
C LEU A 111 5.15 10.69 14.84
N LEU A 112 5.42 10.42 16.12
CA LEU A 112 4.78 9.32 16.85
C LEU A 112 3.26 9.50 16.95
N ASP A 113 2.80 10.70 17.32
CA ASP A 113 1.38 11.04 17.40
C ASP A 113 0.70 10.97 16.01
N ALA A 114 1.33 11.52 14.98
CA ALA A 114 0.81 11.47 13.61
C ALA A 114 0.64 10.02 13.12
N ARG A 115 1.64 9.16 13.36
CA ARG A 115 1.56 7.73 13.02
C ARG A 115 0.44 7.03 13.79
N TYR A 116 0.28 7.31 15.09
CA TYR A 116 -0.80 6.74 15.88
C TYR A 116 -2.18 7.15 15.34
N LYS A 117 -2.40 8.45 15.11
CA LYS A 117 -3.64 8.99 14.53
C LYS A 117 -3.94 8.38 13.17
N ARG A 118 -2.94 8.27 12.29
CA ARG A 118 -3.07 7.61 11.00
C ARG A 118 -3.60 6.17 11.14
N LEU A 119 -2.96 5.37 11.99
CA LEU A 119 -3.35 3.97 12.18
C LEU A 119 -4.77 3.83 12.73
N ARG A 120 -5.18 4.74 13.62
CA ARG A 120 -6.54 4.79 14.17
C ARG A 120 -7.59 5.27 13.17
N ALA A 121 -7.19 6.04 12.16
CA ALA A 121 -8.10 6.55 11.13
C ALA A 121 -8.42 5.52 10.03
N TYR A 122 -7.69 4.41 9.96
CA TYR A 122 -8.00 3.37 8.98
C TYR A 122 -9.30 2.63 9.31
N GLY A 123 -10.13 2.47 8.29
CA GLY A 123 -11.44 1.83 8.38
C GLY A 123 -12.56 2.85 8.23
N SER A 124 -13.69 2.39 7.70
CA SER A 124 -14.91 3.17 7.56
C SER A 124 -16.07 2.33 8.03
N PHE A 125 -16.76 2.78 9.07
CA PHE A 125 -17.91 2.10 9.65
C PHE A 125 -19.03 3.11 9.93
N LYS A 126 -20.27 2.63 9.94
CA LYS A 126 -21.41 3.39 10.43
C LYS A 126 -21.63 2.98 11.88
N GLU A 127 -21.74 3.95 12.78
CA GLU A 127 -22.14 3.67 14.15
C GLU A 127 -23.58 3.13 14.14
N ALA A 128 -23.76 1.94 14.70
CA ALA A 128 -25.08 1.43 15.00
C ALA A 128 -25.47 1.93 16.40
N PRO A 129 -26.74 2.31 16.64
CA PRO A 129 -27.19 2.65 17.98
C PRO A 129 -26.94 1.45 18.91
N ALA A 130 -26.41 1.73 20.11
CA ALA A 130 -26.26 0.71 21.13
C ALA A 130 -27.62 0.05 21.40
N LYS A 131 -27.64 -1.28 21.40
CA LYS A 131 -28.83 -2.07 21.75
C LYS A 131 -29.18 -1.91 23.22
#